data_AF-A0A0P4VHU6-F1
#
_entry.id   AF-A0A0P4VHU6-F1
#
_cell.length_a   1.000
_cell.length_b   1.000
_cell.length_c   1.000
_cell.angle_alpha   90.00
_cell.angle_beta   90.00
_cell.angle_gamma   90.00
#
_symmetry.space_group_name_H-M   'P 1'
#
loop_
_entity.id
_entity.type
_entity.pdbx_description
1 polymer ?
#
loop_
_entity_poly.entity_id
_entity_poly.type
_entity_poly.pdbx_seq_one_letter_code
_entity_poly.pdbx_strand_id
1 'polypeptide(L)'
;RSEIWGERKAVSPSLAMSSLPSDCGRLHTYDSFDSVYKSTSGNTHSNSRGVISDECPSVSELTPSPCDSSTLAELEGALRERDSELQYLRQTMEHNERVIFRVYEEKERAWERETRRLKALHETRLRSSAQRALRLEQMLMMHTYQLQQDKKRLREEVERAEEENASLRRETELLRNRLEETEWSLCQKSGELALVKSKLKETQNDHSTKVQEIVSLKGELRELKAELRNKEDSIEKMSSQLEDTRLQLNELRLVANEAETEGDLVKHKASDSVVDGEDNVLELLSKRDLQEDQQKLNNNNIEVERLRNELTRERAAWQMERARWADEKGRVLIYQKKLQLNYVHMYNRNRELEEEIEAIKVSKTSSTNSVLADLASSNKDCGRSIVSQGIQL
;
A
#
# COMPACT_ATOMS: atom_id res chain seq x y z
N ARG A 1 37.10 -6.46 2.55
CA ARG A 1 36.13 -5.94 1.56
C ARG A 1 34.78 -5.89 2.26
N SER A 2 34.45 -4.86 3.04
CA SER A 2 34.34 -3.43 2.72
C SER A 2 32.86 -3.08 2.81
N GLU A 3 32.54 -2.34 3.85
CA GLU A 3 31.24 -1.73 4.08
C GLU A 3 30.79 -0.90 2.86
N ILE A 4 29.51 -0.98 2.47
CA ILE A 4 28.68 0.14 1.99
C ILE A 4 27.21 -0.27 2.20
N TRP A 5 26.61 0.14 3.31
CA TRP A 5 25.16 0.35 3.44
C TRP A 5 24.95 1.56 4.36
N GLY A 6 25.30 2.74 3.85
CA GLY A 6 25.11 3.99 4.56
C GLY A 6 23.62 4.32 4.70
N GLU A 7 23.20 4.64 5.93
CA GLU A 7 21.84 5.11 6.24
C GLU A 7 21.47 6.32 5.37
N ARG A 8 20.50 6.17 4.46
CA ARG A 8 19.77 7.34 3.94
C ARG A 8 18.65 7.71 4.89
N LYS A 9 18.99 8.45 5.96
CA LYS A 9 17.99 9.18 6.76
C LYS A 9 17.33 10.23 5.87
N ALA A 10 16.15 9.89 5.34
CA ALA A 10 15.32 10.81 4.58
C ALA A 10 14.75 11.88 5.50
N VAL A 11 15.45 13.01 5.61
CA VAL A 11 14.94 14.22 6.29
C VAL A 11 13.75 14.74 5.48
N SER A 12 12.54 14.43 5.95
CA SER A 12 11.31 14.99 5.40
C SER A 12 11.22 16.47 5.79
N PRO A 13 10.99 17.40 4.84
CA PRO A 13 10.74 18.79 5.19
C PRO A 13 9.45 18.91 6.01
N SER A 14 9.46 19.75 7.04
CA SER A 14 8.23 20.05 7.77
C SER A 14 7.26 20.83 6.88
N LEU A 15 6.06 20.29 6.70
CA LEU A 15 4.94 21.03 6.11
C LEU A 15 4.45 22.07 7.12
N ALA A 16 5.12 23.22 7.14
CA ALA A 16 4.66 24.40 7.85
C ALA A 16 3.31 24.85 7.26
N MET A 17 2.24 24.57 8.00
CA MET A 17 0.89 25.04 7.68
C MET A 17 0.91 26.57 7.61
N SER A 18 0.88 27.11 6.38
CA SER A 18 0.76 28.54 6.15
C SER A 18 -0.67 28.96 6.49
N SER A 19 -0.87 29.50 7.70
CA SER A 19 -2.13 30.11 8.10
C SER A 19 -2.46 31.27 7.16
N LEU A 20 -3.55 31.13 6.41
CA LEU A 20 -4.11 32.22 5.62
C LEU A 20 -4.67 33.29 6.57
N PRO A 21 -4.34 34.58 6.41
CA PRO A 21 -5.03 35.65 7.11
C PRO A 21 -6.48 35.73 6.64
N SER A 22 -7.42 35.45 7.54
CA SER A 22 -8.85 35.61 7.30
C SER A 22 -9.29 37.06 7.53
N ASP A 23 -8.79 37.98 6.71
CA ASP A 23 -9.27 39.37 6.67
C ASP A 23 -10.31 39.54 5.55
N CYS A 24 -11.55 39.14 5.84
CA CYS A 24 -12.71 39.63 5.09
C CYS A 24 -13.10 41.00 5.66
N GLY A 25 -12.76 42.05 4.94
CA GLY A 25 -13.03 43.42 5.36
C GLY A 25 -14.52 43.70 5.58
N ARG A 26 -14.85 44.22 6.76
CA ARG A 26 -16.15 44.83 7.06
C ARG A 26 -16.29 46.13 6.27
N LEU A 27 -16.74 46.04 5.02
CA LEU A 27 -17.13 47.19 4.20
C LEU A 27 -18.61 47.49 4.43
N HIS A 28 -18.88 48.34 5.43
CA HIS A 28 -20.18 49.00 5.54
C HIS A 28 -20.29 50.06 4.44
N THR A 29 -21.35 49.93 3.63
CA THR A 29 -22.10 51.01 2.97
C THR A 29 -21.34 52.28 2.58
N TYR A 30 -21.12 52.46 1.28
CA TYR A 30 -21.08 53.79 0.67
C TYR A 30 -22.32 53.96 -0.19
N ASP A 31 -22.94 55.14 -0.14
CA ASP A 31 -24.29 55.36 -0.64
C ASP A 31 -24.42 55.21 -2.17
N SER A 32 -25.54 54.61 -2.56
CA SER A 32 -26.03 54.59 -3.93
C SER A 32 -26.47 56.00 -4.33
N PHE A 33 -25.65 56.71 -5.10
CA PHE A 33 -26.08 57.91 -5.81
C PHE A 33 -27.01 57.51 -6.96
N ASP A 34 -28.31 57.41 -6.67
CA ASP A 34 -29.35 57.40 -7.69
C ASP A 34 -30.62 58.11 -7.19
N SER A 35 -31.34 58.74 -8.12
CA SER A 35 -32.68 59.34 -7.95
C SER A 35 -32.87 60.50 -6.96
N VAL A 36 -32.45 61.72 -7.37
CA VAL A 36 -33.32 62.91 -7.24
C VAL A 36 -33.34 63.72 -8.56
N TYR A 37 -33.89 63.12 -9.61
CA TYR A 37 -34.53 63.92 -10.66
C TYR A 37 -35.91 64.34 -10.16
N LYS A 38 -35.99 65.46 -9.42
CA LYS A 38 -37.26 66.12 -9.14
C LYS A 38 -37.27 67.48 -9.84
N SER A 39 -37.99 67.51 -10.96
CA SER A 39 -38.04 68.64 -11.87
C SER A 39 -38.42 69.94 -11.19
N THR A 40 -37.76 71.01 -11.64
CA THR A 40 -38.28 72.37 -11.63
C THR A 40 -39.77 72.38 -11.99
N SER A 41 -40.58 72.96 -11.12
CA SER A 41 -41.94 73.41 -11.42
C SER A 41 -42.08 74.79 -10.79
N GLY A 42 -41.74 75.81 -11.58
CA GLY A 42 -41.88 77.19 -11.15
C GLY A 42 -43.37 77.52 -10.99
N ASN A 43 -43.72 78.15 -9.88
CA ASN A 43 -45.03 78.78 -9.75
C ASN A 43 -44.93 80.08 -8.93
N THR A 44 -44.32 81.07 -9.55
CA THR A 44 -44.34 82.47 -9.07
C THR A 44 -45.74 83.03 -9.28
N HIS A 45 -46.62 82.86 -8.29
CA HIS A 45 -47.91 83.55 -8.26
C HIS A 45 -47.71 85.05 -7.98
N SER A 46 -47.40 85.79 -9.04
CA SER A 46 -47.56 87.23 -9.09
C SER A 46 -49.05 87.56 -9.10
N ASN A 47 -49.55 88.11 -7.98
CA ASN A 47 -50.96 88.45 -7.85
C ASN A 47 -51.26 89.81 -8.54
N SER A 48 -51.28 89.81 -9.86
CA SER A 48 -51.60 90.98 -10.69
C SER A 48 -53.10 91.27 -10.67
N ARG A 49 -53.55 92.05 -9.67
CA ARG A 49 -54.92 92.55 -9.62
C ARG A 49 -54.97 93.99 -10.14
N GLY A 50 -55.20 94.12 -11.45
CA GLY A 50 -55.44 95.42 -12.07
C GLY A 50 -56.72 96.05 -11.55
N VAL A 51 -56.63 97.31 -11.12
CA VAL A 51 -57.77 98.21 -11.01
C VAL A 51 -57.46 99.40 -11.91
N ILE A 52 -58.31 99.62 -12.90
CA ILE A 52 -58.27 100.79 -13.77
C ILE A 52 -59.09 101.88 -13.08
N SER A 53 -58.42 102.96 -12.69
CA SER A 53 -58.96 104.29 -12.40
C SER A 53 -57.75 105.21 -12.53
N ASP A 54 -57.48 105.77 -13.70
CA ASP A 54 -58.18 106.94 -14.26
C ASP A 54 -57.93 108.18 -13.41
N GLU A 55 -56.70 108.70 -13.50
CA GLU A 55 -56.37 110.13 -13.42
C GLU A 55 -54.88 110.33 -13.75
N CYS A 56 -54.59 110.90 -14.93
CA CYS A 56 -53.31 111.55 -15.18
C CYS A 56 -53.45 113.04 -14.91
N PRO A 57 -52.76 113.58 -13.89
CA PRO A 57 -52.36 114.97 -13.89
C PRO A 57 -50.84 115.10 -14.10
N SER A 58 -50.52 115.80 -15.19
CA SER A 58 -49.33 116.63 -15.41
C SER A 58 -47.96 116.22 -14.84
N VAL A 59 -47.02 116.03 -15.76
CA VAL A 59 -45.62 116.39 -15.52
C VAL A 59 -45.49 117.89 -15.15
N SER A 60 -44.40 118.23 -14.46
CA SER A 60 -43.94 119.59 -14.11
C SER A 60 -44.57 120.23 -12.86
N GLU A 61 -43.69 120.86 -12.06
CA GLU A 61 -43.95 121.65 -10.84
C GLU A 61 -44.50 120.82 -9.65
N LEU A 62 -43.81 120.63 -8.52
CA LEU A 62 -43.19 121.64 -7.66
C LEU A 62 -42.12 121.04 -6.70
N THR A 63 -41.08 121.84 -6.42
CA THR A 63 -40.20 121.81 -5.23
C THR A 63 -39.36 120.55 -4.90
N PRO A 64 -38.01 120.64 -4.86
CA PRO A 64 -37.21 119.73 -4.06
C PRO A 64 -37.33 120.11 -2.58
N SER A 65 -37.98 119.27 -1.78
CA SER A 65 -37.84 119.34 -0.32
C SER A 65 -36.38 119.03 0.07
N PRO A 66 -35.81 119.68 1.09
CA PRO A 66 -34.49 119.32 1.57
C PRO A 66 -34.57 117.94 2.24
N CYS A 67 -34.08 116.91 1.56
CA CYS A 67 -33.61 115.73 2.27
C CYS A 67 -32.43 116.18 3.14
N ASP A 68 -32.49 115.93 4.44
CA ASP A 68 -31.37 116.22 5.33
C ASP A 68 -30.12 115.53 4.78
N SER A 69 -29.08 116.31 4.46
CA SER A 69 -27.90 115.80 3.74
C SER A 69 -27.18 114.64 4.46
N SER A 70 -27.43 114.45 5.76
CA SER A 70 -27.04 113.28 6.54
C SER A 70 -27.69 112.00 6.04
N THR A 71 -29.03 112.00 5.86
CA THR A 71 -29.80 110.81 5.47
C THR A 71 -29.42 110.30 4.08
N LEU A 72 -29.12 111.20 3.14
CA LEU A 72 -28.62 110.83 1.81
C LEU A 72 -27.21 110.23 1.91
N ALA A 73 -26.32 110.84 2.71
CA ALA A 73 -24.97 110.33 2.92
C ALA A 73 -24.95 108.97 3.65
N GLU A 74 -25.89 108.73 4.57
CA GLU A 74 -26.08 107.44 5.25
C GLU A 74 -26.55 106.35 4.28
N LEU A 75 -27.51 106.63 3.39
CA LEU A 75 -27.95 105.70 2.35
C LEU A 75 -26.86 105.42 1.29
N GLU A 76 -26.11 106.45 0.91
CA GLU A 76 -24.92 106.30 0.06
C GLU A 76 -23.81 105.48 0.73
N GLY A 77 -23.63 105.62 2.05
CA GLY A 77 -22.70 104.82 2.84
C GLY A 77 -23.13 103.35 2.88
N ALA A 78 -24.39 103.09 3.22
CA ALA A 78 -24.98 101.74 3.24
C ALA A 78 -24.94 101.05 1.86
N LEU A 79 -25.10 101.80 0.76
CA LEU A 79 -24.94 101.27 -0.59
C LEU A 79 -23.48 100.86 -0.85
N ARG A 80 -22.50 101.69 -0.49
CA ARG A 80 -21.06 101.36 -0.60
C ARG A 80 -20.67 100.16 0.25
N GLU A 81 -21.23 100.02 1.46
CA GLU A 81 -21.04 98.85 2.31
C GLU A 81 -21.60 97.59 1.63
N ARG A 82 -22.84 97.63 1.12
CA ARG A 82 -23.46 96.53 0.36
C ARG A 82 -22.68 96.17 -0.91
N ASP A 83 -22.16 97.14 -1.65
CA ASP A 83 -21.30 96.90 -2.81
C ASP A 83 -19.99 96.20 -2.41
N SER A 84 -19.39 96.58 -1.27
CA SER A 84 -18.19 95.92 -0.74
C SER A 84 -18.47 94.49 -0.23
N GLU A 85 -19.62 94.24 0.40
CA GLU A 85 -20.10 92.91 0.77
C GLU A 85 -20.31 92.03 -0.47
N LEU A 86 -20.95 92.56 -1.52
CA LEU A 86 -21.15 91.87 -2.79
C LEU A 86 -19.82 91.56 -3.50
N GLN A 87 -18.85 92.47 -3.46
CA GLN A 87 -17.51 92.25 -4.00
C GLN A 87 -16.77 91.15 -3.22
N TYR A 88 -16.84 91.17 -1.89
CA TYR A 88 -16.28 90.13 -1.03
C TYR A 88 -16.90 88.76 -1.31
N LEU A 89 -18.23 88.66 -1.37
CA LEU A 89 -18.94 87.41 -1.67
C LEU A 89 -18.55 86.84 -3.04
N ARG A 90 -18.40 87.69 -4.07
CA ARG A 90 -17.92 87.26 -5.40
C ARG A 90 -16.50 86.68 -5.33
N GLN A 91 -15.58 87.34 -4.60
CA GLN A 91 -14.21 86.84 -4.40
C GLN A 91 -14.18 85.52 -3.62
N THR A 92 -15.01 85.38 -2.59
CA THR A 92 -15.14 84.14 -1.80
C THR A 92 -15.72 83.00 -2.63
N MET A 93 -16.74 83.26 -3.46
CA MET A 93 -17.29 82.25 -4.38
C MET A 93 -16.24 81.79 -5.39
N GLU A 94 -15.53 82.72 -6.05
CA GLU A 94 -14.46 82.39 -6.99
C GLU A 94 -13.29 81.63 -6.31
N HIS A 95 -12.98 81.96 -5.06
CA HIS A 95 -12.02 81.20 -4.26
C HIS A 95 -12.52 79.78 -3.97
N ASN A 96 -13.77 79.64 -3.52
CA ASN A 96 -14.38 78.34 -3.21
C ASN A 96 -14.45 77.44 -4.45
N GLU A 97 -14.83 77.98 -5.61
CA GLU A 97 -14.82 77.26 -6.89
C GLU A 97 -13.43 76.72 -7.22
N ARG A 98 -12.37 77.54 -7.13
CA ARG A 98 -10.98 77.10 -7.33
C ARG A 98 -10.57 75.98 -6.35
N VAL A 99 -11.01 76.04 -5.09
CA VAL A 99 -10.74 74.99 -4.09
C VAL A 99 -11.49 73.71 -4.43
N ILE A 100 -12.76 73.81 -4.83
CA ILE A 100 -13.58 72.67 -5.26
C ILE A 100 -12.93 71.96 -6.45
N PHE A 101 -12.58 72.69 -7.52
CA PHE A 101 -11.90 72.11 -8.69
C PHE A 101 -10.60 71.40 -8.28
N ARG A 102 -9.75 72.05 -7.48
CA ARG A 102 -8.49 71.44 -7.00
C ARG A 102 -8.72 70.11 -6.27
N VAL A 103 -9.68 70.07 -5.34
CA VAL A 103 -10.00 68.84 -4.58
C VAL A 103 -10.52 67.72 -5.49
N TYR A 104 -11.32 68.05 -6.51
CA TYR A 104 -11.80 67.05 -7.48
C TYR A 104 -10.66 66.53 -8.37
N GLU A 105 -9.80 67.40 -8.91
CA GLU A 105 -8.62 66.96 -9.69
C GLU A 105 -7.63 66.15 -8.83
N GLU A 106 -7.40 66.52 -7.57
CA GLU A 106 -6.54 65.76 -6.66
C GLU A 106 -7.11 64.38 -6.36
N LYS A 107 -8.44 64.27 -6.17
CA LYS A 107 -9.15 62.99 -6.05
C LYS A 107 -9.01 62.16 -7.33
N GLU A 108 -9.27 62.73 -8.49
CA GLU A 108 -9.12 62.03 -9.79
C GLU A 108 -7.70 61.48 -9.96
N ARG A 109 -6.68 62.33 -9.78
CA ARG A 109 -5.26 61.93 -9.80
C ARG A 109 -4.93 60.86 -8.75
N ALA A 110 -5.64 60.81 -7.62
CA ALA A 110 -5.50 59.75 -6.61
C ALA A 110 -6.13 58.43 -7.06
N TRP A 111 -7.36 58.46 -7.56
CA TRP A 111 -8.06 57.30 -8.13
C TRP A 111 -7.31 56.69 -9.30
N GLU A 112 -6.75 57.49 -10.20
CA GLU A 112 -5.92 57.00 -11.30
C GLU A 112 -4.63 56.32 -10.78
N ARG A 113 -3.93 56.94 -9.82
CA ARG A 113 -2.72 56.38 -9.22
C ARG A 113 -3.00 55.02 -8.59
N GLU A 114 -4.08 54.93 -7.81
CA GLU A 114 -4.46 53.69 -7.16
C GLU A 114 -4.90 52.62 -8.16
N THR A 115 -5.67 53.01 -9.19
CA THR A 115 -6.05 52.11 -10.30
C THR A 115 -4.82 51.58 -11.04
N ARG A 116 -3.83 52.44 -11.34
CA ARG A 116 -2.56 52.04 -11.98
C ARG A 116 -1.75 51.11 -11.06
N ARG A 117 -1.69 51.39 -9.76
CA ARG A 117 -1.01 50.56 -8.74
C ARG A 117 -1.64 49.17 -8.63
N LEU A 118 -2.98 49.08 -8.53
CA LEU A 118 -3.71 47.82 -8.44
C LEU A 118 -3.54 46.98 -9.71
N LYS A 119 -3.65 47.59 -10.90
CA LYS A 119 -3.39 46.91 -12.18
C LYS A 119 -1.99 46.29 -12.21
N ALA A 120 -0.95 47.06 -11.92
CA ALA A 120 0.44 46.57 -11.89
C ALA A 120 0.67 45.44 -10.86
N LEU A 121 0.04 45.55 -9.68
CA LEU A 121 0.11 44.52 -8.64
C LEU A 121 -0.53 43.19 -9.10
N HIS A 122 -1.75 43.24 -9.65
CA HIS A 122 -2.44 42.05 -10.15
C HIS A 122 -1.71 41.41 -11.33
N GLU A 123 -1.20 42.22 -12.26
CA GLU A 123 -0.44 41.76 -13.41
C GLU A 123 0.88 41.06 -12.99
N THR A 124 1.60 41.62 -12.02
CA THR A 124 2.81 41.00 -11.44
C THR A 124 2.49 39.71 -10.68
N ARG A 125 1.38 39.69 -9.92
CA ARG A 125 0.89 38.47 -9.24
C ARG A 125 0.51 37.38 -10.23
N LEU A 126 -0.13 37.73 -11.34
CA LEU A 126 -0.52 36.79 -12.39
C LEU A 126 0.71 36.21 -13.11
N ARG A 127 1.64 37.06 -13.57
CA ARG A 127 2.91 36.61 -14.20
C ARG A 127 3.70 35.65 -13.29
N SER A 128 3.90 36.01 -12.03
CA SER A 128 4.64 35.19 -11.06
C SER A 128 3.90 33.90 -10.67
N SER A 129 2.57 33.88 -10.74
CA SER A 129 1.79 32.64 -10.60
C SER A 129 1.95 31.73 -11.83
N ALA A 130 1.80 32.27 -13.04
CA ALA A 130 1.95 31.53 -14.29
C ALA A 130 3.37 30.94 -14.45
N GLN A 131 4.42 31.70 -14.12
CA GLN A 131 5.79 31.19 -14.18
C GLN A 131 6.06 30.07 -13.15
N ARG A 132 5.40 30.11 -11.98
CA ARG A 132 5.48 29.01 -11.00
C ARG A 132 4.72 27.77 -11.48
N ALA A 133 3.53 27.94 -12.05
CA ALA A 133 2.77 26.85 -12.65
C ALA A 133 3.58 26.13 -13.75
N LEU A 134 4.14 26.88 -14.71
CA LEU A 134 4.96 26.32 -15.79
C LEU A 134 6.18 25.53 -15.28
N ARG A 135 6.88 26.04 -14.25
CA ARG A 135 8.01 25.30 -13.63
C ARG A 135 7.57 23.99 -12.97
N LEU A 136 6.39 23.99 -12.33
CA LEU A 136 5.82 22.79 -11.72
C LEU A 136 5.37 21.78 -12.80
N GLU A 137 4.73 22.24 -13.88
CA GLU A 137 4.37 21.40 -15.03
C GLU A 137 5.60 20.74 -15.67
N GLN A 138 6.67 21.50 -15.90
CA GLN A 138 7.95 20.97 -16.41
C GLN A 138 8.57 19.93 -15.46
N MET A 139 8.56 20.19 -14.16
CA MET A 139 9.05 19.25 -13.13
C MET A 139 8.20 17.98 -13.10
N LEU A 140 6.88 18.09 -13.12
CA LEU A 140 5.94 16.97 -13.13
C LEU A 140 6.06 16.14 -14.42
N MET A 141 6.29 16.77 -15.56
CA MET A 141 6.56 16.09 -16.83
C MET A 141 7.83 15.24 -16.73
N MET A 142 8.93 15.80 -16.19
CA MET A 142 10.17 15.06 -15.97
C MET A 142 10.00 13.90 -14.97
N HIS A 143 9.29 14.10 -13.86
CA HIS A 143 9.00 13.02 -12.91
C HIS A 143 8.10 11.93 -13.51
N THR A 144 7.12 12.32 -14.33
CA THR A 144 6.23 11.37 -15.02
C THR A 144 7.02 10.52 -16.01
N TYR A 145 7.92 11.13 -16.79
CA TYR A 145 8.82 10.40 -17.68
C TYR A 145 9.75 9.44 -16.92
N GLN A 146 10.38 9.90 -15.84
CA GLN A 146 11.23 9.07 -14.99
C GLN A 146 10.47 7.85 -14.44
N LEU A 147 9.27 8.06 -13.88
CA LEU A 147 8.42 6.97 -13.38
C LEU A 147 7.97 6.01 -14.49
N GLN A 148 7.73 6.49 -15.71
CA GLN A 148 7.44 5.63 -16.86
C GLN A 148 8.66 4.77 -17.25
N GLN A 149 9.87 5.33 -17.21
CA GLN A 149 11.12 4.62 -17.49
C GLN A 149 11.43 3.58 -16.40
N ASP A 150 11.31 3.94 -15.12
CA ASP A 150 11.48 3.01 -13.99
C ASP A 150 10.44 1.88 -14.03
N LYS A 151 9.18 2.21 -14.37
CA LYS A 151 8.12 1.20 -14.57
C LYS A 151 8.45 0.24 -15.73
N LYS A 152 9.09 0.72 -16.81
CA LYS A 152 9.55 -0.14 -17.91
C LYS A 152 10.67 -1.06 -17.45
N ARG A 153 11.70 -0.52 -16.80
CA ARG A 153 12.83 -1.31 -16.28
C ARG A 153 12.37 -2.38 -15.28
N LEU A 154 11.50 -2.03 -14.33
CA LEU A 154 10.96 -2.97 -13.34
C LEU A 154 10.12 -4.10 -13.98
N ARG A 155 9.41 -3.83 -15.09
CA ARG A 155 8.72 -4.89 -15.86
C ARG A 155 9.71 -5.86 -16.49
N GLU A 156 10.76 -5.34 -17.12
CA GLU A 156 11.83 -6.14 -17.74
C GLU A 156 12.64 -6.93 -16.67
N GLU A 157 12.73 -6.43 -15.44
CA GLU A 157 13.29 -7.15 -14.29
C GLU A 157 12.37 -8.27 -13.80
N VAL A 158 11.05 -8.04 -13.72
CA VAL A 158 10.06 -9.08 -13.35
C VAL A 158 9.98 -10.17 -14.41
N GLU A 159 9.90 -9.82 -15.70
CA GLU A 159 9.82 -10.78 -16.81
C GLU A 159 11.02 -11.74 -16.83
N ARG A 160 12.25 -11.22 -16.68
CA ARG A 160 13.45 -12.07 -16.53
C ARG A 160 13.41 -12.96 -15.30
N ALA A 161 12.96 -12.44 -14.15
CA ALA A 161 12.83 -13.25 -12.94
C ALA A 161 11.77 -14.35 -13.07
N GLU A 162 10.68 -14.10 -13.82
CA GLU A 162 9.66 -15.09 -14.16
C GLU A 162 10.21 -16.18 -15.10
N GLU A 163 11.00 -15.82 -16.11
CA GLU A 163 11.70 -16.75 -17.00
C GLU A 163 12.69 -17.66 -16.24
N GLU A 164 13.52 -17.07 -15.38
CA GLU A 164 14.46 -17.79 -14.51
C GLU A 164 13.73 -18.76 -13.56
N ASN A 165 12.66 -18.30 -12.92
CA ASN A 165 11.82 -19.11 -12.02
C ASN A 165 11.13 -20.26 -12.78
N ALA A 166 10.65 -20.00 -14.00
CA ALA A 166 10.10 -21.03 -14.87
C ALA A 166 11.18 -22.06 -15.30
N SER A 167 12.43 -21.63 -15.53
CA SER A 167 13.55 -22.53 -15.81
C SER A 167 13.86 -23.43 -14.62
N LEU A 168 14.03 -22.85 -13.43
CA LEU A 168 14.28 -23.60 -12.20
C LEU A 168 13.15 -24.58 -11.89
N ARG A 169 11.88 -24.21 -12.13
CA ARG A 169 10.74 -25.13 -11.97
C ARG A 169 10.85 -26.35 -12.90
N ARG A 170 11.17 -26.16 -14.18
CA ARG A 170 11.39 -27.28 -15.13
C ARG A 170 12.56 -28.18 -14.69
N GLU A 171 13.63 -27.58 -14.18
CA GLU A 171 14.77 -28.34 -13.64
C GLU A 171 14.39 -29.15 -12.39
N THR A 172 13.66 -28.55 -11.43
CA THR A 172 13.18 -29.29 -10.24
C THR A 172 12.23 -30.43 -10.59
N GLU A 173 11.42 -30.29 -11.65
CA GLU A 173 10.55 -31.34 -12.14
C GLU A 173 11.34 -32.47 -12.81
N LEU A 174 12.34 -32.13 -13.63
CA LEU A 174 13.24 -33.12 -14.23
C LEU A 174 14.02 -33.91 -13.16
N LEU A 175 14.50 -33.23 -12.11
CA LEU A 175 15.19 -33.87 -10.99
C LEU A 175 14.26 -34.74 -10.14
N ARG A 176 12.99 -34.32 -9.94
CA ARG A 176 11.96 -35.14 -9.29
C ARG A 176 11.69 -36.43 -10.07
N ASN A 177 11.45 -36.34 -11.37
CA ASN A 177 11.18 -37.52 -12.21
C ASN A 177 12.38 -38.49 -12.19
N ARG A 178 13.61 -37.97 -12.28
CA ARG A 178 14.83 -38.80 -12.17
C ARG A 178 14.99 -39.44 -10.79
N LEU A 179 14.58 -38.76 -9.72
CA LEU A 179 14.58 -39.34 -8.38
C LEU A 179 13.58 -40.52 -8.32
N GLU A 180 12.34 -40.32 -8.76
CA GLU A 180 11.29 -41.35 -8.82
C GLU A 180 11.72 -42.57 -9.65
N GLU A 181 12.37 -42.37 -10.81
CA GLU A 181 12.98 -43.43 -11.62
C GLU A 181 14.03 -44.23 -10.84
N THR A 182 14.92 -43.55 -10.10
CA THR A 182 15.97 -44.22 -9.30
C THR A 182 15.41 -44.94 -8.08
N GLU A 183 14.38 -44.39 -7.42
CA GLU A 183 13.69 -45.04 -6.29
C GLU A 183 12.99 -46.32 -6.76
N TRP A 184 12.28 -46.27 -7.90
CA TRP A 184 11.63 -47.44 -8.48
C TRP A 184 12.64 -48.53 -8.87
N SER A 185 13.75 -48.15 -9.52
CA SER A 185 14.84 -49.06 -9.87
C SER A 185 15.49 -49.69 -8.62
N LEU A 186 15.67 -48.92 -7.54
CA LEU A 186 16.21 -49.41 -6.27
C LEU A 186 15.26 -50.43 -5.61
N CYS A 187 13.95 -50.17 -5.63
CA CYS A 187 12.94 -51.13 -5.16
C CYS A 187 12.98 -52.43 -5.96
N GLN A 188 13.05 -52.36 -7.30
CA GLN A 188 13.20 -53.54 -8.16
C GLN A 188 14.46 -54.33 -7.80
N LYS A 189 15.62 -53.68 -7.73
CA LYS A 189 16.91 -54.34 -7.44
C LYS A 189 16.96 -54.93 -6.03
N SER A 190 16.28 -54.31 -5.06
CA SER A 190 16.12 -54.84 -3.71
C SER A 190 15.28 -56.14 -3.70
N GLY A 191 14.23 -56.20 -4.52
CA GLY A 191 13.43 -57.41 -4.74
C GLY A 191 14.22 -58.53 -5.42
N GLU A 192 14.98 -58.23 -6.48
CA GLU A 192 15.89 -59.18 -7.13
C GLU A 192 16.93 -59.73 -6.15
N LEU A 193 17.55 -58.86 -5.34
CA LEU A 193 18.52 -59.25 -4.30
C LEU A 193 17.90 -60.14 -3.22
N ALA A 194 16.67 -59.86 -2.79
CA ALA A 194 15.95 -60.69 -1.83
C ALA A 194 15.67 -62.09 -2.38
N LEU A 195 15.26 -62.20 -3.65
CA LEU A 195 15.07 -63.48 -4.32
C LEU A 195 16.37 -64.28 -4.44
N VAL A 196 17.48 -63.63 -4.82
CA VAL A 196 18.81 -64.28 -4.89
C VAL A 196 19.28 -64.73 -3.50
N LYS A 197 19.09 -63.92 -2.45
CA LYS A 197 19.39 -64.31 -1.06
C LYS A 197 18.56 -65.52 -0.60
N SER A 198 17.28 -65.59 -0.98
CA SER A 198 16.42 -66.74 -0.67
C SER A 198 16.92 -68.02 -1.34
N LYS A 199 17.21 -67.96 -2.65
CA LYS A 199 17.77 -69.10 -3.40
C LYS A 199 19.12 -69.56 -2.84
N LEU A 200 19.99 -68.63 -2.47
CA LEU A 200 21.26 -68.96 -1.84
C LEU A 200 21.05 -69.72 -0.52
N LYS A 201 20.14 -69.25 0.34
CA LYS A 201 19.80 -69.92 1.61
C LYS A 201 19.21 -71.32 1.40
N GLU A 202 18.35 -71.48 0.39
CA GLU A 202 17.80 -72.78 -0.01
C GLU A 202 18.91 -73.75 -0.43
N THR A 203 19.78 -73.36 -1.38
CA THR A 203 20.92 -74.20 -1.79
C THR A 203 21.93 -74.49 -0.67
N GLN A 204 22.08 -73.56 0.30
CA GLN A 204 22.91 -73.79 1.49
C GLN A 204 22.27 -74.81 2.43
N ASN A 205 20.96 -74.77 2.62
CA ASN A 205 20.22 -75.78 3.40
C ASN A 205 20.32 -77.15 2.72
N ASP A 206 20.11 -77.22 1.41
CA ASP A 206 20.26 -78.46 0.62
C ASP A 206 21.68 -79.03 0.75
N HIS A 207 22.70 -78.18 0.64
CA HIS A 207 24.08 -78.62 0.86
C HIS A 207 24.28 -79.18 2.28
N SER A 208 23.71 -78.53 3.31
CA SER A 208 23.76 -79.00 4.69
C SER A 208 23.08 -80.36 4.89
N THR A 209 21.91 -80.58 4.28
CA THR A 209 21.24 -81.90 4.34
C THR A 209 22.04 -82.97 3.61
N LYS A 210 22.64 -82.66 2.45
CA LYS A 210 23.54 -83.59 1.74
C LYS A 210 24.82 -83.91 2.51
N VAL A 211 25.39 -82.96 3.25
CA VAL A 211 26.50 -83.23 4.18
C VAL A 211 26.05 -84.19 5.29
N GLN A 212 24.86 -83.99 5.86
CA GLN A 212 24.32 -84.87 6.90
C GLN A 212 24.02 -86.30 6.36
N GLU A 213 23.46 -86.42 5.16
CA GLU A 213 23.27 -87.71 4.47
C GLU A 213 24.61 -88.44 4.28
N ILE A 214 25.64 -87.74 3.79
CA ILE A 214 27.00 -88.30 3.61
C ILE A 214 27.59 -88.78 4.95
N VAL A 215 27.33 -88.08 6.05
CA VAL A 215 27.78 -88.48 7.39
C VAL A 215 27.04 -89.73 7.88
N SER A 216 25.72 -89.83 7.67
CA SER A 216 24.92 -91.03 7.98
C SER A 216 25.42 -92.25 7.22
N LEU A 217 25.55 -92.13 5.89
CA LEU A 217 26.04 -93.21 5.03
C LEU A 217 27.48 -93.63 5.39
N LYS A 218 28.32 -92.70 5.83
CA LYS A 218 29.66 -93.01 6.39
C LYS A 218 29.60 -93.68 7.76
N GLY A 219 28.52 -93.53 8.51
CA GLY A 219 28.19 -94.28 9.74
C GLY A 219 27.79 -95.71 9.42
N GLU A 220 26.75 -95.88 8.60
CA GLU A 220 26.25 -97.17 8.12
C GLU A 220 27.37 -98.01 7.47
N LEU A 221 28.25 -97.39 6.66
CA LEU A 221 29.41 -98.06 6.07
C LEU A 221 30.47 -98.49 7.12
N ARG A 222 30.59 -97.79 8.26
CA ARG A 222 31.48 -98.21 9.36
C ARG A 222 30.87 -99.37 10.16
N GLU A 223 29.56 -99.34 10.38
CA GLU A 223 28.79 -100.39 11.06
C GLU A 223 28.79 -101.68 10.25
N LEU A 224 28.43 -101.65 8.97
CA LEU A 224 28.51 -102.81 8.07
C LEU A 224 29.94 -103.39 7.98
N LYS A 225 30.97 -102.55 8.02
CA LYS A 225 32.38 -103.00 8.10
C LYS A 225 32.74 -103.61 9.46
N ALA A 226 32.08 -103.22 10.54
CA ALA A 226 32.26 -103.85 11.86
C ALA A 226 31.48 -105.18 11.95
N GLU A 227 30.27 -105.23 11.42
CA GLU A 227 29.49 -106.47 11.28
C GLU A 227 30.22 -107.50 10.42
N LEU A 228 30.76 -107.09 9.27
CA LEU A 228 31.57 -107.96 8.41
C LEU A 228 32.74 -108.57 9.19
N ARG A 229 33.50 -107.76 9.92
CA ARG A 229 34.59 -108.23 10.79
C ARG A 229 34.12 -109.17 11.89
N ASN A 230 33.00 -108.86 12.56
CA ASN A 230 32.42 -109.77 13.55
C ASN A 230 32.00 -111.11 12.93
N LYS A 231 31.56 -111.14 11.66
CA LYS A 231 31.27 -112.37 10.92
C LYS A 231 32.55 -113.09 10.49
N GLU A 232 33.59 -112.37 10.06
CA GLU A 232 34.93 -112.91 9.78
C GLU A 232 35.52 -113.57 11.04
N ASP A 233 35.56 -112.88 12.18
CA ASP A 233 35.96 -113.42 13.49
C ASP A 233 35.13 -114.64 13.92
N SER A 234 33.84 -114.65 13.58
CA SER A 234 32.95 -115.79 13.88
C SER A 234 33.24 -116.98 12.97
N ILE A 235 33.54 -116.75 11.69
CA ILE A 235 33.98 -117.78 10.75
C ILE A 235 35.34 -118.32 11.16
N GLU A 236 36.26 -117.47 11.62
CA GLU A 236 37.57 -117.88 12.15
C GLU A 236 37.41 -118.76 13.40
N LYS A 237 36.56 -118.36 14.36
CA LYS A 237 36.22 -119.20 15.53
C LYS A 237 35.54 -120.51 15.16
N MET A 238 34.60 -120.51 14.21
CA MET A 238 33.97 -121.75 13.75
C MET A 238 34.97 -122.64 13.00
N SER A 239 35.95 -122.05 12.31
CA SER A 239 37.04 -122.76 11.63
C SER A 239 38.05 -123.33 12.62
N SER A 240 38.40 -122.57 13.67
CA SER A 240 39.25 -123.06 14.76
C SER A 240 38.54 -124.16 15.55
N GLN A 241 37.24 -124.03 15.84
CA GLN A 241 36.44 -125.11 16.43
C GLN A 241 36.31 -126.33 15.51
N LEU A 242 36.27 -126.14 14.20
CA LEU A 242 36.27 -127.25 13.23
C LEU A 242 37.64 -127.93 13.16
N GLU A 243 38.74 -127.18 13.30
CA GLU A 243 40.08 -127.73 13.42
C GLU A 243 40.32 -128.36 14.80
N ASP A 244 39.79 -127.79 15.88
CA ASP A 244 39.81 -128.35 17.25
C ASP A 244 38.98 -129.64 17.31
N THR A 245 37.81 -129.70 16.68
CA THR A 245 37.01 -130.94 16.61
C THR A 245 37.65 -131.96 15.67
N ARG A 246 38.36 -131.54 14.63
CA ARG A 246 39.21 -132.41 13.80
C ARG A 246 40.43 -132.92 14.56
N LEU A 247 41.04 -132.09 15.41
CA LEU A 247 42.10 -132.46 16.33
C LEU A 247 41.54 -133.41 17.39
N GLN A 248 40.38 -133.15 17.98
CA GLN A 248 39.65 -134.05 18.89
C GLN A 248 39.18 -135.34 18.20
N LEU A 249 38.99 -135.36 16.88
CA LEU A 249 38.71 -136.58 16.12
C LEU A 249 40.01 -137.38 15.85
N ASN A 250 41.14 -136.68 15.66
CA ASN A 250 42.47 -137.28 15.71
C ASN A 250 42.86 -137.68 17.15
N GLU A 251 42.29 -137.05 18.17
CA GLU A 251 42.50 -137.30 19.59
C GLU A 251 41.60 -138.46 20.04
N LEU A 252 40.35 -138.57 19.60
CA LEU A 252 39.54 -139.80 19.75
C LEU A 252 40.12 -140.99 18.95
N ARG A 253 40.99 -140.71 17.99
CA ARG A 253 41.84 -141.69 17.30
C ARG A 253 43.16 -141.96 18.04
N LEU A 254 43.54 -141.15 19.03
CA LEU A 254 44.68 -141.34 19.94
C LEU A 254 44.29 -141.82 21.35
N VAL A 255 43.09 -141.48 21.86
CA VAL A 255 42.49 -141.76 23.18
C VAL A 255 41.85 -143.17 23.23
N ALA A 256 42.21 -144.00 22.25
CA ALA A 256 42.49 -145.40 22.50
C ALA A 256 43.75 -145.61 23.38
N ASN A 257 44.49 -144.55 23.73
CA ASN A 257 45.59 -144.50 24.69
C ASN A 257 45.48 -143.25 25.59
N GLU A 258 45.09 -143.49 26.85
CA GLU A 258 45.69 -142.95 28.09
C GLU A 258 45.81 -141.42 28.35
N ALA A 259 44.94 -140.95 29.26
CA ALA A 259 45.27 -140.39 30.60
C ALA A 259 45.82 -138.95 30.83
N GLU A 260 45.13 -138.22 31.74
CA GLU A 260 45.65 -137.26 32.77
C GLU A 260 46.31 -135.91 32.31
N THR A 261 46.37 -134.79 33.05
CA THR A 261 45.73 -134.22 34.29
C THR A 261 45.88 -132.67 34.37
N GLU A 262 44.99 -132.00 35.13
CA GLU A 262 45.05 -130.73 35.92
C GLU A 262 45.88 -129.44 35.60
N GLY A 263 45.31 -128.27 36.00
CA GLY A 263 46.00 -127.03 36.46
C GLY A 263 46.04 -125.81 35.49
N ASP A 264 46.15 -124.52 35.91
CA ASP A 264 45.92 -123.87 37.23
C ASP A 264 45.77 -122.30 37.12
N LEU A 265 45.22 -121.68 38.18
CA LEU A 265 45.12 -120.29 38.68
C LEU A 265 45.69 -118.98 37.98
N VAL A 266 44.81 -117.96 37.86
CA VAL A 266 44.85 -116.58 38.49
C VAL A 266 45.54 -115.31 37.86
N LYS A 267 44.92 -114.13 38.14
CA LYS A 267 45.44 -112.77 38.56
C LYS A 267 45.10 -111.49 37.73
N HIS A 268 44.36 -110.57 38.41
CA HIS A 268 44.66 -109.11 38.65
C HIS A 268 44.66 -108.05 37.50
N LYS A 269 44.40 -106.74 37.72
CA LYS A 269 43.87 -105.87 38.83
C LYS A 269 43.79 -104.40 38.36
N ALA A 270 42.95 -103.55 38.99
CA ALA A 270 43.11 -102.06 39.08
C ALA A 270 43.05 -101.28 37.72
N SER A 271 42.99 -99.94 37.57
CA SER A 271 42.78 -98.71 38.38
C SER A 271 42.62 -97.52 37.38
N ASP A 272 42.17 -96.29 37.66
CA ASP A 272 41.40 -95.70 38.78
C ASP A 272 40.87 -94.29 38.38
N SER A 273 40.23 -93.57 39.33
CA SER A 273 40.07 -92.09 39.38
C SER A 273 39.21 -91.36 38.29
N VAL A 274 38.51 -90.22 38.49
CA VAL A 274 38.01 -89.35 39.60
C VAL A 274 38.20 -87.87 39.23
N VAL A 275 37.09 -87.14 39.01
CA VAL A 275 36.85 -85.71 39.39
C VAL A 275 37.72 -84.66 38.61
N ASP A 276 37.42 -83.36 38.42
CA ASP A 276 36.41 -82.38 38.89
C ASP A 276 36.16 -81.28 37.82
N GLY A 277 35.38 -80.24 38.15
CA GLY A 277 35.85 -78.86 37.90
C GLY A 277 34.91 -77.86 37.19
N GLU A 278 34.70 -76.72 37.85
CA GLU A 278 33.84 -75.58 37.44
C GLU A 278 34.62 -74.45 36.70
N ASP A 279 33.91 -73.47 36.11
CA ASP A 279 33.80 -72.07 36.65
C ASP A 279 33.69 -70.91 35.60
N ASN A 280 33.34 -69.70 36.09
CA ASN A 280 32.92 -68.45 35.43
C ASN A 280 34.02 -67.54 34.80
N VAL A 281 33.64 -66.75 33.77
CA VAL A 281 34.23 -65.45 33.30
C VAL A 281 33.19 -64.71 32.40
N LEU A 282 33.00 -63.37 32.32
CA LEU A 282 33.16 -62.21 33.22
C LEU A 282 32.41 -60.95 32.63
N GLU A 283 32.21 -59.91 33.43
CA GLU A 283 31.63 -58.56 33.16
C GLU A 283 32.46 -57.62 32.24
N LEU A 284 31.80 -56.72 31.47
CA LEU A 284 32.19 -55.29 31.23
C LEU A 284 31.27 -54.52 30.23
N LEU A 285 31.32 -53.18 30.30
CA LEU A 285 30.78 -52.13 29.39
C LEU A 285 29.39 -51.51 29.70
N SER A 286 29.40 -50.42 30.48
CA SER A 286 28.40 -49.34 30.38
C SER A 286 28.98 -48.02 30.92
N LYS A 287 29.11 -46.99 30.05
CA LYS A 287 29.28 -45.56 30.42
C LYS A 287 29.47 -44.53 29.28
N ARG A 288 29.40 -44.91 27.99
CA ARG A 288 29.79 -43.98 26.89
C ARG A 288 28.65 -43.16 26.28
N ASP A 289 27.41 -43.65 26.33
CA ASP A 289 26.36 -43.13 25.43
C ASP A 289 25.54 -41.96 26.00
N LEU A 290 25.46 -41.81 27.34
CA LEU A 290 24.64 -40.77 27.98
C LEU A 290 25.16 -39.34 27.76
N GLN A 291 26.47 -39.15 27.55
CA GLN A 291 27.06 -37.81 27.44
C GLN A 291 26.84 -37.18 26.06
N GLU A 292 26.82 -37.99 24.99
CA GLU A 292 26.65 -37.50 23.62
C GLU A 292 25.20 -37.05 23.36
N ASP A 293 24.23 -37.81 23.86
CA ASP A 293 22.80 -37.48 23.73
C ASP A 293 22.40 -36.25 24.56
N GLN A 294 23.01 -36.07 25.74
CA GLN A 294 22.82 -34.88 26.56
C GLN A 294 23.40 -33.61 25.88
N GLN A 295 24.46 -33.75 25.09
CA GLN A 295 25.03 -32.65 24.29
C GLN A 295 24.18 -32.34 23.05
N LYS A 296 23.64 -33.34 22.36
CA LYS A 296 22.67 -33.17 21.25
C LYS A 296 21.40 -32.46 21.74
N LEU A 297 20.87 -32.84 22.90
CA LEU A 297 19.69 -32.22 23.51
C LEU A 297 19.91 -30.72 23.81
N ASN A 298 21.08 -30.36 24.35
CA ASN A 298 21.41 -28.96 24.62
C ASN A 298 21.53 -28.12 23.33
N ASN A 299 22.14 -28.66 22.27
CA ASN A 299 22.23 -27.97 20.98
C ASN A 299 20.84 -27.73 20.37
N ASN A 300 19.96 -28.74 20.43
CA ASN A 300 18.58 -28.62 19.97
C ASN A 300 17.78 -27.57 20.79
N ASN A 301 17.97 -27.50 22.11
CA ASN A 301 17.33 -26.48 22.94
C ASN A 301 17.77 -25.06 22.59
N ILE A 302 19.06 -24.85 22.29
CA ILE A 302 19.58 -23.54 21.83
C ILE A 302 18.95 -23.13 20.51
N GLU A 303 18.84 -24.06 19.54
CA GLU A 303 18.22 -23.77 18.24
C GLU A 303 16.70 -23.54 18.35
N VAL A 304 16.00 -24.28 19.21
CA VAL A 304 14.58 -24.02 19.53
C VAL A 304 14.39 -22.62 20.12
N GLU A 305 15.25 -22.17 21.03
CA GLU A 305 15.20 -20.80 21.54
C GLU A 305 15.61 -19.75 20.48
N ARG A 306 16.54 -20.06 19.58
CA ARG A 306 16.86 -19.18 18.44
C ARG A 306 15.63 -18.97 17.56
N LEU A 307 14.95 -20.04 17.17
CA LEU A 307 13.74 -20.03 16.33
C LEU A 307 12.55 -19.37 17.05
N ARG A 308 12.39 -19.57 18.37
CA ARG A 308 11.39 -18.85 19.18
C ARG A 308 11.63 -17.34 19.17
N ASN A 309 12.89 -16.91 19.34
CA ASN A 309 13.27 -15.50 19.29
C ASN A 309 13.16 -14.89 17.89
N GLU A 310 13.34 -15.66 16.84
CA GLU A 310 13.10 -15.24 15.45
C GLU A 310 11.59 -15.05 15.20
N LEU A 311 10.76 -16.01 15.62
CA LEU A 311 9.31 -15.95 15.53
C LEU A 311 8.69 -14.79 16.35
N THR A 312 9.25 -14.43 17.51
CA THR A 312 8.78 -13.25 18.28
C THR A 312 9.17 -11.93 17.62
N ARG A 313 10.37 -11.83 17.03
CA ARG A 313 10.78 -10.64 16.23
C ARG A 313 9.90 -10.46 15.01
N GLU A 314 9.64 -11.53 14.26
CA GLU A 314 8.73 -11.50 13.12
C GLU A 314 7.33 -11.06 13.55
N ARG A 315 6.76 -11.65 14.61
CA ARG A 315 5.45 -11.22 15.16
C ARG A 315 5.45 -9.75 15.55
N ALA A 316 6.53 -9.22 16.12
CA ALA A 316 6.65 -7.79 16.44
C ALA A 316 6.72 -6.91 15.19
N ALA A 317 7.49 -7.32 14.17
CA ALA A 317 7.56 -6.63 12.87
C ALA A 317 6.18 -6.56 12.19
N TRP A 318 5.46 -7.67 12.13
CA TRP A 318 4.09 -7.74 11.61
C TRP A 318 3.11 -6.84 12.39
N GLN A 319 3.25 -6.71 13.71
CA GLN A 319 2.41 -5.80 14.50
C GLN A 319 2.75 -4.32 14.25
N MET A 320 4.04 -3.98 14.13
CA MET A 320 4.46 -2.62 13.75
C MET A 320 3.93 -2.23 12.36
N GLU A 321 3.97 -3.16 11.40
CA GLU A 321 3.46 -2.90 10.06
C GLU A 321 1.94 -2.75 10.06
N ARG A 322 1.20 -3.58 10.82
CA ARG A 322 -0.25 -3.39 11.03
C ARG A 322 -0.59 -2.03 11.65
N ALA A 323 0.22 -1.53 12.58
CA ALA A 323 0.03 -0.20 13.16
C ALA A 323 0.23 0.91 12.11
N ARG A 324 1.31 0.85 11.31
CA ARG A 324 1.54 1.79 10.19
C ARG A 324 0.39 1.81 9.19
N TRP A 325 -0.13 0.63 8.83
CA TRP A 325 -1.29 0.51 7.96
C TRP A 325 -2.57 1.10 8.57
N ALA A 326 -2.76 0.99 9.88
CA ALA A 326 -3.87 1.64 10.58
C ALA A 326 -3.74 3.18 10.55
N ASP A 327 -2.55 3.71 10.78
CA ASP A 327 -2.27 5.16 10.74
C ASP A 327 -2.41 5.73 9.32
N GLU A 328 -1.90 5.04 8.30
CA GLU A 328 -2.07 5.42 6.90
C GLU A 328 -3.54 5.39 6.50
N LYS A 329 -4.28 4.32 6.84
CA LYS A 329 -5.72 4.23 6.63
C LYS A 329 -6.47 5.38 7.33
N GLY A 330 -6.08 5.75 8.54
CA GLY A 330 -6.62 6.91 9.25
C GLY A 330 -6.38 8.22 8.49
N ARG A 331 -5.15 8.45 8.01
CA ARG A 331 -4.79 9.62 7.19
C ARG A 331 -5.56 9.68 5.88
N VAL A 332 -5.69 8.54 5.16
CA VAL A 332 -6.49 8.43 3.94
C VAL A 332 -7.97 8.74 4.20
N LEU A 333 -8.57 8.21 5.27
CA LEU A 333 -9.97 8.50 5.62
C LEU A 333 -10.20 9.97 5.97
N ILE A 334 -9.27 10.61 6.68
CA ILE A 334 -9.34 12.06 6.97
C ILE A 334 -9.22 12.87 5.68
N TYR A 335 -8.30 12.51 4.78
CA TYR A 335 -8.15 13.15 3.48
C TYR A 335 -9.40 13.00 2.60
N GLN A 336 -9.97 11.80 2.51
CA GLN A 336 -11.22 11.55 1.77
C GLN A 336 -12.38 12.36 2.32
N LYS A 337 -12.56 12.45 3.65
CA LYS A 337 -13.59 13.31 4.27
C LYS A 337 -13.40 14.79 3.92
N LYS A 338 -12.16 15.30 3.93
CA LYS A 338 -11.84 16.67 3.52
C LYS A 338 -12.14 16.91 2.03
N LEU A 339 -11.82 15.95 1.18
CA LEU A 339 -12.08 16.03 -0.26
C LEU A 339 -13.59 16.00 -0.56
N GLN A 340 -14.36 15.14 0.11
CA GLN A 340 -15.83 15.11 0.03
C GLN A 340 -16.45 16.44 0.48
N LEU A 341 -16.00 16.99 1.61
CA LEU A 341 -16.48 18.28 2.11
C LEU A 341 -16.16 19.42 1.13
N ASN A 342 -14.95 19.43 0.54
CA ASN A 342 -14.55 20.42 -0.46
C ASN A 342 -15.38 20.28 -1.75
N TYR A 343 -15.65 19.06 -2.21
CA TYR A 343 -16.51 18.80 -3.37
C TYR A 343 -17.93 19.33 -3.15
N VAL A 344 -18.55 19.04 -2.00
CA VAL A 344 -19.89 19.55 -1.64
C VAL A 344 -19.91 21.08 -1.57
N HIS A 345 -18.88 21.69 -0.97
CA HIS A 345 -18.74 23.15 -0.91
C HIS A 345 -18.62 23.78 -2.31
N MET A 346 -17.77 23.20 -3.18
CA MET A 346 -17.62 23.66 -4.56
C MET A 346 -18.89 23.48 -5.39
N TYR A 347 -19.59 22.35 -5.22
CA TYR A 347 -20.87 22.09 -5.88
C TYR A 347 -21.93 23.10 -5.47
N ASN A 348 -22.09 23.36 -4.16
CA ASN A 348 -23.02 24.36 -3.66
C ASN A 348 -22.68 25.76 -4.20
N ARG A 349 -21.40 26.16 -4.18
CA ARG A 349 -20.99 27.48 -4.68
C ARG A 349 -21.17 27.62 -6.20
N ASN A 350 -20.94 26.55 -6.97
CA ASN A 350 -21.25 26.55 -8.40
C ASN A 350 -22.76 26.68 -8.63
N ARG A 351 -23.60 26.00 -7.84
CA ARG A 351 -25.06 26.11 -7.96
C ARG A 351 -25.56 27.52 -7.63
N GLU A 352 -25.02 28.16 -6.58
CA GLU A 352 -25.28 29.58 -6.28
C GLU A 352 -24.91 30.49 -7.46
N LEU A 353 -23.73 30.28 -8.07
CA LEU A 353 -23.31 31.04 -9.24
C LEU A 353 -24.19 30.78 -10.49
N GLU A 354 -24.67 29.56 -10.68
CA GLU A 354 -25.64 29.22 -11.73
C GLU A 354 -26.99 29.91 -11.50
N GLU A 355 -27.49 29.94 -10.25
CA GLU A 355 -28.69 30.68 -9.83
C GLU A 355 -28.52 32.20 -10.04
N GLU A 356 -27.38 32.79 -9.64
CA GLU A 356 -27.02 34.20 -9.88
C GLU A 356 -26.99 34.52 -11.39
N ILE A 357 -26.36 33.65 -12.21
CA ILE A 357 -26.29 33.81 -13.67
C ILE A 357 -27.68 33.75 -14.30
N GLU A 358 -28.54 32.82 -13.88
CA GLU A 358 -29.89 32.69 -14.44
C GLU A 358 -30.78 33.89 -14.05
N ALA A 359 -30.67 34.40 -12.83
CA ALA A 359 -31.33 35.64 -12.42
C ALA A 359 -30.89 36.86 -13.26
N ILE A 360 -29.60 36.95 -13.62
CA ILE A 360 -29.08 37.99 -14.52
C ILE A 360 -29.61 37.80 -15.96
N LYS A 361 -29.74 36.56 -16.46
CA LYS A 361 -30.38 36.31 -17.77
C LYS A 361 -31.86 36.70 -17.77
N VAL A 362 -32.60 36.36 -16.72
CA VAL A 362 -34.04 36.68 -16.60
C VAL A 362 -34.26 38.19 -16.49
N SER A 363 -33.48 38.90 -15.67
CA SER A 363 -33.59 40.38 -15.58
C SER A 363 -33.18 41.08 -16.87
N LYS A 364 -32.20 40.55 -17.61
CA LYS A 364 -31.82 41.10 -18.93
C LYS A 364 -32.89 40.84 -19.99
N THR A 365 -33.49 39.65 -20.01
CA THR A 365 -34.57 39.34 -20.96
C THR A 365 -35.87 40.08 -20.65
N SER A 366 -36.23 40.26 -19.37
CA SER A 366 -37.37 41.10 -19.00
C SER A 366 -37.15 42.57 -19.35
N SER A 367 -35.95 43.10 -19.13
CA SER A 367 -35.58 44.48 -19.52
C SER A 367 -35.66 44.69 -21.04
N THR A 368 -35.13 43.75 -21.85
CA THR A 368 -35.24 43.85 -23.31
C THR A 368 -36.68 43.69 -23.81
N ASN A 369 -37.48 42.84 -23.16
CA ASN A 369 -38.89 42.68 -23.49
C ASN A 369 -39.73 43.93 -23.12
N SER A 370 -39.39 44.61 -22.02
CA SER A 370 -40.01 45.91 -21.67
C SER A 370 -39.71 46.96 -22.73
N VAL A 371 -38.43 47.15 -23.09
CA VAL A 371 -38.03 48.12 -24.13
C VAL A 371 -38.68 47.81 -25.48
N LEU A 372 -38.82 46.54 -25.85
CA LEU A 372 -39.56 46.13 -27.05
C LEU A 372 -41.07 46.39 -26.95
N ALA A 373 -41.68 46.23 -25.77
CA ALA A 373 -43.09 46.53 -25.54
C ALA A 373 -43.37 48.05 -25.57
N ASP A 374 -42.47 48.87 -25.03
CA ASP A 374 -42.55 50.33 -25.08
C ASP A 374 -42.40 50.84 -26.53
N LEU A 375 -41.43 50.31 -27.27
CA LEU A 375 -41.26 50.60 -28.70
C LEU A 375 -42.48 50.16 -29.53
N ALA A 376 -43.04 48.98 -29.26
CA ALA A 376 -44.23 48.47 -29.96
C ALA A 376 -45.52 49.25 -29.61
N SER A 377 -45.57 49.87 -28.42
CA SER A 377 -46.69 50.74 -28.01
C SER A 377 -46.57 52.12 -28.66
N SER A 378 -45.37 52.72 -28.63
CA SER A 378 -45.08 54.01 -29.28
C SER A 378 -45.33 53.97 -30.80
N ASN A 379 -45.04 52.84 -31.47
CA ASN A 379 -45.32 52.67 -32.90
C ASN A 379 -46.82 52.51 -33.24
N LYS A 380 -47.70 52.24 -32.26
CA LYS A 380 -49.15 52.18 -32.50
C LYS A 380 -49.79 53.57 -32.51
N ASP A 381 -49.27 54.51 -31.72
CA ASP A 381 -49.82 55.87 -31.64
C ASP A 381 -49.40 56.75 -32.84
N CYS A 382 -48.23 56.52 -33.44
CA CYS A 382 -47.84 57.20 -34.68
C CYS A 382 -48.52 56.66 -35.96
N GLY A 383 -49.25 55.54 -35.87
CA GLY A 383 -49.84 54.85 -37.02
C GLY A 383 -51.29 55.23 -37.37
N ARG A 384 -51.90 56.21 -36.69
CA ARG A 384 -53.35 56.47 -36.79
C ARG A 384 -53.75 57.93 -37.05
N SER A 385 -53.18 58.51 -38.10
CA SER A 385 -53.80 59.63 -38.83
C SER A 385 -53.46 59.54 -40.32
N ILE A 386 -54.24 60.20 -41.18
CA ILE A 386 -54.22 60.09 -42.65
C ILE A 386 -54.80 58.78 -43.22
N VAL A 387 -56.12 58.56 -43.05
CA VAL A 387 -57.08 58.31 -44.15
C VAL A 387 -58.47 58.81 -43.68
N SER A 388 -59.29 59.32 -44.61
CA SER A 388 -60.70 59.71 -44.45
C SER A 388 -61.01 61.11 -43.91
N GLN A 389 -60.82 62.12 -44.77
CA GLN A 389 -61.85 63.16 -44.94
C GLN A 389 -62.62 62.88 -46.23
N GLY A 390 -63.93 62.71 -46.13
CA GLY A 390 -64.84 62.52 -47.26
C GLY A 390 -66.15 61.84 -46.85
N ILE A 391 -67.27 62.35 -47.39
CA ILE A 391 -68.64 61.84 -47.25
C ILE A 391 -69.28 62.16 -45.86
N GLN A 392 -70.14 63.17 -45.64
CA GLN A 392 -71.36 63.64 -46.32
C GLN A 392 -72.65 63.06 -45.72
N LEU A 393 -73.27 63.80 -44.79
CA LEU A 393 -74.71 64.12 -44.71
C LEU A 393 -74.97 65.11 -43.56
#